data_AF-A0A6G0IY91-F1
#
_entry.id   AF-A0A6G0IY91-F1
#
_cell.length_a   1.000
_cell.length_b   1.000
_cell.length_c   1.000
_cell.angle_alpha   90.00
_cell.angle_beta   90.00
_cell.angle_gamma   90.00
#
_symmetry.space_group_name_H-M   'P 1'
#
loop_
_entity.id
_entity.type
_entity.pdbx_description
1 polymer ?
#
loop_
_entity_poly.entity_id
_entity_poly.type
_entity_poly.pdbx_seq_one_letter_code
_entity_poly.pdbx_strand_id
1 'polypeptide(L)'
;MEDLLSSHIQWRYLLNTCGTDFPIKTNREMVQALTALQGRNSMETEVTREHKKVRWQYHYNVTDVITWTDVRKSPPPISVPMFQGNAYVVVSRAFVKHVMEDSEVQKFLEWEKDTYSPDEHLWATLQRIPSVPGSVPAHIKYDESDMNAIARVVKWGGLDGDADLNCMEDLLSSHIQWRYLLNTCGTDFPIKTNREMVQALTALQGRNSMETEVTREHKKVRWQYHYNVTDVITWTDVRKSPPPISVPMFQGNAYVVVSRAFVKHVMEDSEVQKFLEWEKDTYSPDEHLWATLQRIPSVPGSVPAHIKYDESDMNAIARVVKWGGLDGDVRNGAAYDPCTGTFRRGVCVYGAGDLQWLLRQRQLFANKFDPEVDDVAIRCLESVLRFRSIFHGSENLVMT
;
A
#
# COMPACT_ATOMS: atom_id res chain seq x y z
N MET A 1 -3.83 1.79 22.70
CA MET A 1 -2.58 1.89 23.49
C MET A 1 -2.79 1.47 24.95
N GLU A 2 -3.87 1.89 25.61
CA GLU A 2 -4.22 1.48 26.98
C GLU A 2 -4.25 -0.05 27.16
N ASP A 3 -4.95 -0.76 26.27
CA ASP A 3 -5.04 -2.23 26.32
C ASP A 3 -3.67 -2.91 26.22
N LEU A 4 -2.75 -2.36 25.43
CA LEU A 4 -1.39 -2.91 25.30
C LEU A 4 -0.57 -2.69 26.58
N LEU A 5 -0.73 -1.53 27.22
CA LEU A 5 -0.04 -1.22 28.48
C LEU A 5 -0.59 -2.05 29.64
N SER A 6 -1.89 -2.34 29.65
CA SER A 6 -2.56 -3.16 30.67
C SER A 6 -2.39 -4.67 30.42
N SER A 7 -2.00 -5.08 29.21
CA SER A 7 -1.78 -6.49 28.88
C SER A 7 -0.67 -7.14 29.71
N HIS A 8 -0.83 -8.44 29.98
CA HIS A 8 0.21 -9.26 30.63
C HIS A 8 1.38 -9.62 29.70
N ILE A 9 1.28 -9.27 28.42
CA ILE A 9 2.29 -9.61 27.42
C ILE A 9 3.47 -8.66 27.56
N GLN A 10 4.68 -9.22 27.67
CA GLN A 10 5.91 -8.43 27.68
C GLN A 10 6.26 -8.00 26.25
N TRP A 11 6.22 -6.70 25.98
CA TRP A 11 6.58 -6.10 24.69
C TRP A 11 7.53 -4.91 24.88
N ARG A 12 8.37 -4.64 23.88
CA ARG A 12 9.35 -3.53 23.91
C ARG A 12 9.00 -2.38 22.98
N TYR A 13 8.40 -2.71 21.84
CA TYR A 13 8.05 -1.78 20.78
C TYR A 13 6.62 -2.01 20.33
N LEU A 14 5.91 -0.92 20.09
CA LEU A 14 4.66 -0.88 19.35
C LEU A 14 4.99 -0.46 17.92
N LEU A 15 4.54 -1.25 16.95
CA LEU A 15 4.57 -0.92 15.54
C LEU A 15 3.17 -0.45 15.20
N ASN A 16 3.00 0.84 14.90
CA ASN A 16 1.72 1.34 14.42
C ASN A 16 1.62 1.01 12.93
N THR A 17 0.77 0.04 12.63
CA THR A 17 0.48 -0.41 11.27
C THR A 17 -0.98 -0.13 10.94
N CYS A 18 -1.27 0.11 9.67
CA CYS A 18 -2.61 0.02 9.13
C CYS A 18 -3.13 -1.42 9.29
N GLY A 19 -4.45 -1.59 9.43
CA GLY A 19 -5.10 -2.89 9.62
C GLY A 19 -4.87 -3.90 8.48
N THR A 20 -4.23 -3.48 7.38
CA THR A 20 -3.88 -4.31 6.22
C THR A 20 -2.38 -4.38 5.93
N ASP A 21 -1.52 -3.82 6.78
CA ASP A 21 -0.08 -3.99 6.61
C ASP A 21 0.37 -5.38 7.07
N PHE A 22 1.37 -5.93 6.40
CA PHE A 22 1.97 -7.21 6.72
C PHE A 22 3.49 -7.10 6.78
N PRO A 23 4.14 -7.77 7.74
CA PRO A 23 5.59 -7.72 7.87
C PRO A 23 6.25 -8.41 6.68
N ILE A 24 7.01 -7.64 5.89
CA ILE A 24 7.84 -8.18 4.77
C ILE A 24 9.19 -8.76 5.24
N LYS A 25 9.50 -8.60 6.54
CA LYS A 25 10.70 -9.17 7.19
C LYS A 25 10.30 -10.35 8.05
N THR A 26 11.19 -11.33 8.17
CA THR A 26 11.01 -12.44 9.12
C THR A 26 11.00 -11.91 10.56
N ASN A 27 10.39 -12.67 11.48
CA ASN A 27 10.43 -12.34 12.92
C ASN A 27 11.87 -12.12 13.43
N ARG A 28 12.83 -12.88 12.91
CA ARG A 28 14.25 -12.73 13.28
C ARG A 28 14.80 -11.37 12.84
N GLU A 29 14.57 -10.99 11.60
CA GLU A 29 15.02 -9.71 11.05
C GLU A 29 14.33 -8.53 11.73
N MET A 30 13.02 -8.64 12.00
CA MET A 30 12.29 -7.64 12.77
C MET A 30 12.85 -7.49 14.18
N VAL A 31 13.06 -8.60 14.90
CA VAL A 31 13.64 -8.55 16.25
C VAL A 31 15.04 -7.97 16.23
N GLN A 32 15.88 -8.30 15.23
CA GLN A 32 17.21 -7.70 15.07
C GLN A 32 17.14 -6.20 14.84
N ALA A 33 16.30 -5.73 13.91
CA ALA A 33 16.10 -4.32 13.63
C ALA A 33 15.58 -3.55 14.86
N LEU A 34 14.55 -4.07 15.53
CA LEU A 34 13.99 -3.48 16.74
C LEU A 34 14.99 -3.47 17.90
N THR A 35 15.85 -4.49 18.02
CA THR A 35 16.89 -4.53 19.04
C THR A 35 17.97 -3.46 18.78
N ALA A 36 18.30 -3.20 17.51
CA ALA A 36 19.26 -2.17 17.12
C ALA A 36 18.79 -0.74 17.44
N LEU A 37 17.50 -0.53 17.64
CA LEU A 37 16.96 0.77 18.05
C LEU A 37 17.39 1.16 19.49
N GLN A 38 17.74 0.19 20.35
CA GLN A 38 18.27 0.45 21.70
C GLN A 38 17.42 1.41 22.55
N GLY A 39 16.09 1.31 22.46
CA GLY A 39 15.15 2.18 23.17
C GLY A 39 14.76 3.46 22.43
N ARG A 40 15.40 3.77 21.29
CA ARG A 40 14.98 4.86 20.40
C ARG A 40 13.73 4.45 19.62
N ASN A 41 12.98 5.45 19.16
CA ASN A 41 11.84 5.28 18.27
C ASN A 41 12.32 5.39 16.81
N SER A 42 11.50 4.92 15.87
CA SER A 42 11.76 5.00 14.44
C SER A 42 10.50 5.49 13.74
N MET A 43 10.56 6.71 13.20
CA MET A 43 9.47 7.33 12.44
C MET A 43 10.03 8.42 11.54
N GLU A 44 9.36 8.70 10.43
CA GLU A 44 9.72 9.80 9.55
C GLU A 44 9.40 11.13 10.25
N THR A 45 10.33 12.08 10.21
CA THR A 45 10.06 13.43 10.74
C THR A 45 10.77 14.51 9.94
N GLU A 46 9.96 15.43 9.41
CA GLU A 46 10.39 16.61 8.65
C GLU A 46 9.77 17.89 9.20
N VAL A 47 10.37 19.04 8.86
CA VAL A 47 9.77 20.35 9.13
C VAL A 47 8.49 20.52 8.30
N THR A 48 7.40 20.92 8.95
CA THR A 48 6.11 21.15 8.26
C THR A 48 6.24 22.21 7.16
N ARG A 49 5.91 21.83 5.91
CA ARG A 49 5.88 22.74 4.76
C ARG A 49 4.74 23.76 4.91
N GLU A 50 4.95 24.99 4.42
CA GLU A 50 4.01 26.10 4.65
C GLU A 50 2.57 25.78 4.22
N HIS A 51 2.39 25.23 3.02
CA HIS A 51 1.08 24.87 2.47
C HIS A 51 0.37 23.76 3.27
N LYS A 52 1.08 22.97 4.09
CA LYS A 52 0.48 21.91 4.93
C LYS A 52 0.06 22.41 6.31
N LYS A 53 0.49 23.60 6.73
CA LYS A 53 0.11 24.16 8.03
C LYS A 53 -1.40 24.34 8.18
N VAL A 54 -2.12 24.55 7.06
CA VAL A 54 -3.59 24.66 7.02
C VAL A 54 -4.30 23.44 7.63
N ARG A 55 -3.66 22.26 7.66
CA ARG A 55 -4.25 21.01 8.19
C ARG A 55 -4.47 21.03 9.70
N TRP A 56 -3.71 21.83 10.44
CA TRP A 56 -3.81 21.95 11.90
C TRP A 56 -4.05 23.40 12.37
N GLN A 57 -4.01 24.38 11.47
CA GLN A 57 -4.29 25.78 11.83
C GLN A 57 -5.78 26.10 12.00
N TYR A 58 -6.66 25.24 11.48
CA TYR A 58 -8.11 25.44 11.45
C TYR A 58 -8.83 24.26 12.08
N HIS A 59 -10.02 24.50 12.62
CA HIS A 59 -10.90 23.44 13.09
C HIS A 59 -11.48 22.68 11.89
N TYR A 60 -11.62 21.37 12.02
CA TYR A 60 -12.29 20.51 11.04
C TYR A 60 -13.48 19.82 11.69
N ASN A 61 -14.59 19.71 10.96
CA ASN A 61 -15.70 18.88 11.39
C ASN A 61 -15.43 17.45 10.94
N VAL A 62 -14.98 16.62 11.89
CA VAL A 62 -14.58 15.23 11.67
C VAL A 62 -15.78 14.32 11.89
N THR A 63 -16.73 14.33 10.95
CA THR A 63 -17.82 13.34 10.84
C THR A 63 -17.57 12.44 9.61
N ASP A 64 -18.59 11.76 9.06
CA ASP A 64 -18.47 10.89 7.88
C ASP A 64 -17.87 11.59 6.64
N VAL A 65 -17.93 12.92 6.59
CA VAL A 65 -17.24 13.75 5.58
C VAL A 65 -16.45 14.85 6.30
N ILE A 66 -15.12 14.80 6.19
CA ILE A 66 -14.26 15.83 6.79
C ILE A 66 -14.46 17.14 6.05
N THR A 67 -14.99 18.15 6.76
CA THR A 67 -15.23 19.48 6.19
C THR A 67 -14.37 20.52 6.90
N TRP A 68 -13.73 21.37 6.11
CA TRP A 68 -12.91 22.48 6.58
C TRP A 68 -13.79 23.60 7.16
N THR A 69 -13.30 24.26 8.21
CA THR A 69 -13.94 25.46 8.76
C THR A 69 -12.99 26.67 8.68
N ASP A 70 -13.55 27.86 8.52
CA ASP A 70 -12.81 29.13 8.59
C ASP A 70 -12.33 29.50 10.02
N VAL A 71 -12.60 28.66 11.02
CA VAL A 71 -12.28 28.96 12.41
C VAL A 71 -10.84 28.55 12.71
N ARG A 72 -10.01 29.52 13.07
CA ARG A 72 -8.60 29.29 13.40
C ARG A 72 -8.45 28.71 14.81
N LYS A 73 -7.60 27.68 14.95
CA LYS A 73 -7.27 27.06 16.24
C LYS A 73 -6.35 27.95 17.06
N SER A 74 -6.40 27.76 18.38
CA SER A 74 -5.36 28.26 19.27
C SER A 74 -4.00 27.61 18.92
N PRO A 75 -2.86 28.26 19.24
CA PRO A 75 -1.55 27.63 19.06
C PRO A 75 -1.47 26.28 19.77
N PRO A 76 -0.71 25.30 19.23
CA PRO A 76 -0.53 24.00 19.87
C PRO A 76 -0.04 24.15 21.32
N PRO A 77 -0.61 23.41 22.29
CA PRO A 77 -0.25 23.51 23.70
C PRO A 77 1.07 22.78 24.03
N ILE A 78 2.08 22.92 23.19
CA ILE A 78 3.39 22.26 23.29
C ILE A 78 4.52 23.26 23.03
N SER A 79 5.69 22.97 23.59
CA SER A 79 6.88 23.84 23.52
C SER A 79 7.72 23.69 22.23
N VAL A 80 7.33 22.82 21.31
CA VAL A 80 8.06 22.52 20.07
C VAL A 80 7.27 22.90 18.82
N PRO A 81 7.94 23.21 17.69
CA PRO A 81 7.26 23.38 16.41
C PRO A 81 6.49 22.13 16.00
N MET A 82 5.47 22.30 15.15
CA MET A 82 4.80 21.18 14.50
C MET A 82 5.69 20.55 13.43
N PHE A 83 5.83 19.24 13.46
CA PHE A 83 6.55 18.45 12.47
C PHE A 83 5.61 17.59 11.65
N GLN A 84 6.04 17.25 10.44
CA GLN A 84 5.32 16.37 9.53
C GLN A 84 5.97 14.97 9.54
N GLY A 85 5.15 13.94 9.46
CA GLY A 85 5.56 12.56 9.24
C GLY A 85 4.41 11.74 8.66
N ASN A 86 4.31 10.50 9.11
CA ASN A 86 3.30 9.55 8.70
C ASN A 86 2.76 8.75 9.92
N ALA A 87 1.69 7.98 9.70
CA ALA A 87 1.07 7.17 10.74
C ALA A 87 1.94 5.97 11.17
N TYR A 88 2.90 5.55 10.33
CA TYR A 88 3.68 4.33 10.51
C TYR A 88 4.88 4.58 11.39
N VAL A 89 4.75 4.22 12.67
CA VAL A 89 5.77 4.49 13.67
C VAL A 89 6.16 3.24 14.43
N VAL A 90 7.43 3.18 14.81
CA VAL A 90 7.94 2.21 15.78
C VAL A 90 8.30 2.97 17.03
N VAL A 91 7.48 2.80 18.06
CA VAL A 91 7.63 3.54 19.31
C VAL A 91 7.89 2.58 20.46
N SER A 92 8.82 2.95 21.33
CA SER A 92 9.17 2.17 22.50
C SER A 92 7.99 2.10 23.48
N ARG A 93 7.95 1.07 24.31
CA ARG A 93 6.97 0.99 25.40
C ARG A 93 7.04 2.19 26.35
N ALA A 94 8.23 2.75 26.54
CA ALA A 94 8.43 3.95 27.35
C ALA A 94 7.76 5.17 26.70
N PHE A 95 7.89 5.32 25.38
CA PHE A 95 7.19 6.36 24.62
C PHE A 95 5.68 6.22 24.78
N VAL A 96 5.13 5.03 24.52
CA VAL A 96 3.68 4.78 24.64
C VAL A 96 3.18 5.09 26.05
N LYS A 97 3.90 4.64 27.08
CA LYS A 97 3.56 4.92 28.48
C LYS A 97 3.53 6.43 28.75
N HIS A 98 4.57 7.15 28.31
CA HIS A 98 4.65 8.60 28.50
C HIS A 98 3.52 9.33 27.77
N VAL A 99 3.20 8.94 26.52
CA VAL A 99 2.08 9.53 25.77
C VAL A 99 0.75 9.37 26.51
N MET A 100 0.52 8.24 27.18
CA MET A 100 -0.71 7.98 27.92
C MET A 100 -0.79 8.67 29.30
N GLU A 101 0.36 9.01 29.91
CA GLU A 101 0.41 9.51 31.29
C GLU A 101 0.76 10.99 31.41
N ASP A 102 1.47 11.56 30.43
CA ASP A 102 1.97 12.94 30.51
C ASP A 102 0.89 13.99 30.21
N SER A 103 0.74 14.95 31.11
CA SER A 103 -0.31 15.97 31.03
C SER A 103 -0.13 16.99 29.89
N GLU A 104 1.09 17.27 29.45
CA GLU A 104 1.35 18.15 28.29
C GLU A 104 0.95 17.40 27.01
N VAL A 105 1.35 16.13 26.89
CA VAL A 105 0.99 15.28 25.76
C VAL A 105 -0.53 15.08 25.68
N GLN A 106 -1.21 14.83 26.79
CA GLN A 106 -2.67 14.65 26.81
C GLN A 106 -3.42 15.93 26.35
N LYS A 107 -2.93 17.12 26.73
CA LYS A 107 -3.50 18.39 26.22
C LYS A 107 -3.29 18.53 24.72
N PHE A 108 -2.14 18.09 24.21
CA PHE A 108 -1.87 18.10 22.78
C PHE A 108 -2.77 17.12 22.01
N LEU A 109 -2.96 15.89 22.53
CA LEU A 109 -3.89 14.92 21.94
C LEU A 109 -5.33 15.44 21.91
N GLU A 110 -5.77 16.12 22.97
CA GLU A 110 -7.09 16.77 22.99
C GLU A 110 -7.17 17.87 21.94
N TRP A 111 -6.12 18.69 21.82
CA TRP A 111 -6.03 19.72 20.80
C TRP A 111 -6.03 19.13 19.39
N GLU A 112 -5.56 17.91 19.16
CA GLU A 112 -5.52 17.26 17.83
C GLU A 112 -6.86 16.69 17.34
N LYS A 113 -7.88 16.54 18.20
CA LYS A 113 -9.13 15.82 17.84
C LYS A 113 -9.91 16.39 16.65
N ASP A 114 -9.79 17.69 16.40
CA ASP A 114 -10.46 18.41 15.32
C ASP A 114 -9.45 19.00 14.31
N THR A 115 -8.31 18.31 14.09
CA THR A 115 -7.40 18.57 12.97
C THR A 115 -7.67 17.63 11.78
N TYR A 116 -7.22 18.05 10.60
CA TYR A 116 -7.29 17.21 9.41
C TYR A 116 -6.12 16.23 9.36
N SER A 117 -6.43 14.93 9.40
CA SER A 117 -5.44 13.85 9.31
C SER A 117 -4.33 13.99 10.37
N PRO A 118 -4.67 13.93 11.67
CA PRO A 118 -3.73 14.10 12.79
C PRO A 118 -2.50 13.20 12.68
N ASP A 119 -2.66 11.97 12.17
CA ASP A 119 -1.58 10.99 12.03
C ASP A 119 -0.39 11.47 11.18
N GLU A 120 -0.59 12.48 10.33
CA GLU A 120 0.48 13.04 9.50
C GLU A 120 1.43 13.99 10.24
N HIS A 121 1.12 14.35 11.48
CA HIS A 121 1.91 15.30 12.26
C HIS A 121 2.00 14.96 13.73
N LEU A 122 1.04 14.19 14.26
CA LEU A 122 0.98 13.81 15.66
C LEU A 122 2.27 13.13 16.13
N TRP A 123 2.61 11.98 15.55
CA TRP A 123 3.75 11.18 16.02
C TRP A 123 5.08 11.90 15.81
N ALA A 124 5.26 12.50 14.63
CA ALA A 124 6.41 13.30 14.28
C ALA A 124 6.64 14.46 15.25
N THR A 125 5.56 15.11 15.71
CA THR A 125 5.65 16.22 16.67
C THR A 125 5.95 15.71 18.09
N LEU A 126 5.26 14.66 18.55
CA LEU A 126 5.49 14.06 19.87
C LEU A 126 6.95 13.60 20.05
N GLN A 127 7.55 13.04 18.99
CA GLN A 127 8.95 12.61 18.95
C GLN A 127 9.95 13.75 19.18
N ARG A 128 9.54 15.02 19.07
CA ARG A 128 10.40 16.20 19.25
C ARG A 128 10.28 16.83 20.63
N ILE A 129 9.29 16.45 21.42
CA ILE A 129 9.09 16.95 22.78
C ILE A 129 10.22 16.39 23.67
N PRO A 130 11.04 17.22 24.33
CA PRO A 130 12.21 16.74 25.08
C PRO A 130 11.91 15.79 26.25
N SER A 131 10.71 15.85 26.83
CA SER A 131 10.28 14.95 27.91
C SER A 131 9.92 13.56 27.42
N VAL A 132 9.67 13.40 26.10
CA VAL A 132 9.19 12.15 25.52
C VAL A 132 10.35 11.14 25.37
N PRO A 133 10.20 9.90 25.88
CA PRO A 133 11.25 8.89 25.78
C PRO A 133 11.65 8.58 24.34
N GLY A 134 12.95 8.64 24.08
CA GLY A 134 13.51 8.41 22.75
C GLY A 134 13.39 9.62 21.82
N SER A 135 13.09 10.81 22.33
CA SER A 135 12.94 12.04 21.55
C SER A 135 14.20 12.43 20.78
N VAL A 136 13.99 13.10 19.66
CA VAL A 136 15.05 13.65 18.81
C VAL A 136 15.01 15.17 18.91
N PRO A 137 16.13 15.85 19.19
CA PRO A 137 16.13 17.30 19.35
C PRO A 137 15.50 18.05 18.17
N ALA A 138 14.67 19.05 18.46
CA ALA A 138 13.93 19.81 17.45
C ALA A 138 14.81 20.57 16.43
N HIS A 139 16.09 20.79 16.73
CA HIS A 139 17.03 21.43 15.80
C HIS A 139 17.45 20.49 14.64
N ILE A 140 17.25 19.18 14.77
CA ILE A 140 17.51 18.20 13.71
C ILE A 140 16.34 18.24 12.74
N LYS A 141 16.54 18.83 11.56
CA LYS A 141 15.46 19.12 10.60
C LYS A 141 14.92 17.90 9.86
N TYR A 142 15.72 16.85 9.73
CA TYR A 142 15.38 15.61 9.04
C TYR A 142 15.82 14.43 9.89
N ASP A 143 14.90 13.51 10.13
CA ASP A 143 15.18 12.21 10.75
C ASP A 143 14.50 11.14 9.89
N GLU A 144 15.31 10.45 9.08
CA GLU A 144 14.85 9.34 8.24
C GLU A 144 14.82 8.06 9.07
N SER A 145 13.66 7.41 9.13
CA SER A 145 13.53 6.10 9.77
C SER A 145 14.07 4.98 8.88
N ASP A 146 14.78 4.02 9.46
CA ASP A 146 15.10 2.72 8.81
C ASP A 146 13.82 1.94 8.41
N MET A 147 12.66 2.32 8.94
CA MET A 147 11.34 1.74 8.63
C MET A 147 10.78 2.10 7.25
N ASN A 148 11.39 3.08 6.57
CA ASN A 148 11.19 3.31 5.14
C ASN A 148 11.50 2.08 4.26
N ALA A 149 12.09 1.04 4.85
CA ALA A 149 12.37 -0.27 4.29
C ALA A 149 11.28 -1.35 4.51
N ILE A 150 10.28 -1.11 5.36
CA ILE A 150 9.41 -2.17 5.91
C ILE A 150 7.93 -2.00 5.52
N ALA A 151 7.45 -0.77 5.34
CA ALA A 151 6.17 -0.47 4.68
C ALA A 151 6.17 1.01 4.29
N ARG A 152 5.92 1.34 3.02
CA ARG A 152 5.66 2.72 2.59
C ARG A 152 4.29 2.75 1.92
N VAL A 153 3.44 3.68 2.36
CA VAL A 153 2.22 4.07 1.67
C VAL A 153 2.44 5.48 1.14
N VAL A 154 2.26 5.64 -0.17
CA VAL A 154 2.25 6.96 -0.81
C VAL A 154 0.85 7.55 -0.67
N LYS A 155 0.78 8.84 -0.33
CA LYS A 155 -0.47 9.55 -0.15
C LYS A 155 -1.23 9.67 -1.46
N TRP A 156 -2.52 9.39 -1.36
CA TRP A 156 -3.56 9.71 -2.33
C TRP A 156 -3.66 11.23 -2.53
N GLY A 157 -3.46 11.69 -3.78
CA GLY A 157 -3.59 13.08 -4.17
C GLY A 157 -2.97 13.36 -5.54
N GLY A 158 -3.68 12.97 -6.60
CA GLY A 158 -3.25 13.06 -8.00
C GLY A 158 -2.81 11.69 -8.52
N LEU A 159 -3.56 11.16 -9.48
CA LEU A 159 -3.31 9.94 -10.28
C LEU A 159 -2.81 8.69 -9.52
N ASP A 160 -3.56 7.59 -9.57
CA ASP A 160 -3.12 6.30 -9.03
C ASP A 160 -1.74 5.84 -9.58
N GLY A 161 -1.35 6.31 -10.77
CA GLY A 161 -0.01 6.11 -11.34
C GLY A 161 1.10 6.91 -10.65
N ASP A 162 0.84 8.11 -10.13
CA ASP A 162 1.86 8.96 -9.50
C ASP A 162 2.28 8.38 -8.14
N ALA A 163 1.37 7.70 -7.45
CA ALA A 163 1.67 7.11 -6.14
C ALA A 163 2.71 5.97 -6.24
N ASP A 164 2.48 5.03 -7.15
CA ASP A 164 3.40 3.91 -7.38
C ASP A 164 4.74 4.38 -7.95
N LEU A 165 4.74 5.38 -8.85
CA LEU A 165 5.97 5.95 -9.41
C LEU A 165 6.84 6.63 -8.35
N ASN A 166 6.25 7.42 -7.44
CA ASN A 166 7.00 8.02 -6.32
C ASN A 166 7.62 6.92 -5.43
N CYS A 167 6.85 5.87 -5.13
CA CYS A 167 7.33 4.71 -4.37
C CYS A 167 8.51 4.01 -5.07
N MET A 168 8.43 3.86 -6.39
CA MET A 168 9.48 3.26 -7.20
C MET A 168 10.77 4.09 -7.18
N GLU A 169 10.69 5.41 -7.29
CA GLU A 169 11.84 6.32 -7.24
C GLU A 169 12.55 6.24 -5.87
N ASP A 170 11.78 6.27 -4.79
CA ASP A 170 12.28 6.09 -3.43
C ASP A 170 12.98 4.74 -3.24
N LEU A 171 12.37 3.67 -3.74
CA LEU A 171 12.94 2.32 -3.64
C LEU A 171 14.24 2.19 -4.44
N LEU A 172 14.37 2.84 -5.59
CA LEU A 172 15.62 2.87 -6.35
C LEU A 172 16.74 3.61 -5.62
N SER A 173 16.38 4.68 -4.90
CA SER A 173 17.30 5.50 -4.10
C SER A 173 17.72 4.85 -2.78
N SER A 174 16.99 3.82 -2.34
CA SER A 174 17.30 3.06 -1.12
C SER A 174 18.63 2.28 -1.23
N HIS A 175 19.34 2.17 -0.11
CA HIS A 175 20.52 1.32 0.02
C HIS A 175 20.19 -0.18 -0.02
N ILE A 176 18.91 -0.54 0.09
CA ILE A 176 18.44 -1.92 0.16
C ILE A 176 18.47 -2.57 -1.21
N GLN A 177 19.09 -3.74 -1.29
CA GLN A 177 19.19 -4.54 -2.51
C GLN A 177 17.95 -5.43 -2.68
N TRP A 178 16.80 -4.81 -2.94
CA TRP A 178 15.55 -5.53 -3.25
C TRP A 178 15.56 -6.07 -4.69
N ARG A 179 14.73 -7.08 -4.95
CA ARG A 179 14.67 -7.78 -6.26
C ARG A 179 13.38 -7.56 -7.02
N TYR A 180 12.27 -7.52 -6.30
CA TYR A 180 10.92 -7.36 -6.84
C TYR A 180 10.18 -6.30 -6.04
N LEU A 181 9.37 -5.51 -6.74
CA LEU A 181 8.37 -4.62 -6.18
C LEU A 181 7.00 -5.27 -6.39
N LEU A 182 6.21 -5.27 -5.33
CA LEU A 182 4.82 -5.69 -5.33
C LEU A 182 4.05 -4.50 -4.78
N ASN A 183 3.20 -3.87 -5.59
CA ASN A 183 2.37 -2.78 -5.08
C ASN A 183 1.17 -3.37 -4.32
N THR A 184 0.62 -2.63 -3.37
CA THR A 184 -0.55 -3.03 -2.57
C THR A 184 -1.37 -1.80 -2.24
N CYS A 185 -2.67 -2.01 -2.01
CA CYS A 185 -3.57 -1.00 -1.46
C CYS A 185 -4.08 -1.42 -0.07
N GLY A 186 -4.68 -0.47 0.66
CA GLY A 186 -5.10 -0.67 2.05
C GLY A 186 -6.23 -1.67 2.29
N THR A 187 -6.71 -2.40 1.28
CA THR A 187 -7.71 -3.47 1.42
C THR A 187 -7.20 -4.84 0.95
N ASP A 188 -5.90 -4.91 0.63
CA ASP A 188 -5.25 -6.15 0.27
C ASP A 188 -4.86 -6.97 1.50
N PHE A 189 -4.83 -8.30 1.35
CA PHE A 189 -4.26 -9.18 2.37
C PHE A 189 -3.47 -10.32 1.73
N PRO A 190 -2.32 -10.72 2.30
CA PRO A 190 -1.54 -11.84 1.78
C PRO A 190 -2.33 -13.14 1.89
N ILE A 191 -2.17 -14.02 0.89
CA ILE A 191 -2.68 -15.41 0.91
C ILE A 191 -1.53 -16.43 0.81
N LYS A 192 -0.31 -15.95 0.99
CA LYS A 192 0.95 -16.70 1.02
C LYS A 192 1.81 -16.19 2.17
N THR A 193 2.61 -17.08 2.74
CA THR A 193 3.67 -16.71 3.67
C THR A 193 4.82 -16.02 2.93
N ASN A 194 5.65 -15.23 3.62
CA ASN A 194 6.84 -14.62 3.01
C ASN A 194 7.74 -15.67 2.31
N ARG A 195 7.88 -16.87 2.89
CA ARG A 195 8.67 -17.95 2.27
C ARG A 195 8.06 -18.39 0.93
N GLU A 196 6.76 -18.63 0.89
CA GLU A 196 6.04 -19.00 -0.34
C GLU A 196 6.13 -17.88 -1.39
N MET A 197 6.00 -16.61 -0.98
CA MET A 197 6.20 -15.47 -1.87
C MET A 197 7.62 -15.46 -2.45
N VAL A 198 8.65 -15.58 -1.61
CA VAL A 198 10.05 -15.61 -2.07
C VAL A 198 10.31 -16.77 -3.04
N GLN A 199 9.71 -17.94 -2.81
CA GLN A 199 9.79 -19.07 -3.74
C GLN A 199 9.15 -18.74 -5.09
N ALA A 200 7.93 -18.19 -5.09
CA ALA A 200 7.23 -17.80 -6.31
C ALA A 200 8.00 -16.73 -7.09
N LEU A 201 8.48 -15.68 -6.41
CA LEU A 201 9.28 -14.60 -7.01
C LEU A 201 10.62 -15.11 -7.56
N THR A 202 11.26 -16.06 -6.88
CA THR A 202 12.50 -16.69 -7.37
C THR A 202 12.24 -17.48 -8.66
N ALA A 203 11.09 -18.15 -8.76
CA ALA A 203 10.71 -18.93 -9.94
C ALA A 203 10.44 -18.04 -11.19
N LEU A 204 10.19 -16.74 -11.01
CA LEU A 204 10.05 -15.80 -12.13
C LEU A 204 11.37 -15.56 -12.87
N GLN A 205 12.53 -15.80 -12.23
CA GLN A 205 13.86 -15.68 -12.85
C GLN A 205 14.11 -14.31 -13.50
N GLY A 206 13.70 -13.22 -12.85
CA GLY A 206 13.87 -11.85 -13.36
C GLY A 206 12.74 -11.36 -14.27
N ARG A 207 11.78 -12.24 -14.64
CA ARG A 207 10.55 -11.82 -15.33
C ARG A 207 9.57 -11.14 -14.38
N ASN A 208 8.67 -10.35 -14.93
CA ASN A 208 7.56 -9.73 -14.21
C ASN A 208 6.32 -10.65 -14.27
N SER A 209 5.28 -10.35 -13.47
CA SER A 209 3.96 -10.99 -13.59
C SER A 209 2.88 -9.98 -13.23
N MET A 210 1.97 -9.74 -14.16
CA MET A 210 0.84 -8.83 -14.03
C MET A 210 -0.21 -9.15 -15.10
N GLU A 211 -1.43 -8.68 -14.92
CA GLU A 211 -2.44 -8.82 -15.97
C GLU A 211 -2.04 -7.96 -17.19
N THR A 212 -2.02 -8.58 -18.36
CA THR A 212 -1.76 -7.92 -19.64
C THR A 212 -2.46 -8.68 -20.77
N GLU A 213 -3.57 -8.14 -21.24
CA GLU A 213 -4.40 -8.73 -22.29
C GLU A 213 -4.62 -7.75 -23.43
N VAL A 214 -4.92 -8.27 -24.62
CA VAL A 214 -5.39 -7.44 -25.73
C VAL A 214 -6.62 -6.65 -25.30
N THR A 215 -6.57 -5.35 -25.55
CA THR A 215 -7.61 -4.46 -25.10
C THR A 215 -8.95 -4.66 -25.82
N ARG A 216 -10.01 -4.84 -25.03
CA ARG A 216 -11.40 -4.84 -25.49
C ARG A 216 -11.79 -3.47 -26.06
N GLU A 217 -12.53 -3.47 -27.18
CA GLU A 217 -12.90 -2.24 -27.91
C GLU A 217 -13.54 -1.17 -27.03
N HIS A 218 -14.47 -1.55 -26.14
CA HIS A 218 -15.18 -0.59 -25.29
C HIS A 218 -14.28 0.08 -24.23
N LYS A 219 -13.11 -0.50 -23.91
CA LYS A 219 -12.14 0.13 -22.99
C LYS A 219 -11.25 1.16 -23.71
N LYS A 220 -11.14 1.11 -25.05
CA LYS A 220 -10.24 2.00 -25.82
C LYS A 220 -10.54 3.48 -25.68
N VAL A 221 -11.80 3.83 -25.38
CA VAL A 221 -12.21 5.23 -25.12
C VAL A 221 -11.38 5.88 -24.00
N ARG A 222 -10.88 5.10 -23.04
CA ARG A 222 -10.15 5.58 -21.86
C ARG A 222 -8.84 6.30 -22.17
N TRP A 223 -8.19 6.02 -23.30
CA TRP A 223 -6.96 6.72 -23.74
C TRP A 223 -7.06 7.28 -25.17
N GLN A 224 -8.18 7.09 -25.85
CA GLN A 224 -8.40 7.71 -27.16
C GLN A 224 -8.71 9.21 -27.07
N TYR A 225 -9.15 9.67 -25.90
CA TYR A 225 -9.57 11.04 -25.65
C TYR A 225 -8.83 11.63 -24.45
N HIS A 226 -8.69 12.94 -24.43
CA HIS A 226 -8.19 13.66 -23.27
C HIS A 226 -9.25 13.64 -22.16
N TYR A 227 -8.80 13.56 -20.92
CA TYR A 227 -9.63 13.69 -19.73
C TYR A 227 -9.15 14.89 -18.91
N ASN A 228 -10.09 15.69 -18.42
CA ASN A 228 -9.75 16.75 -17.48
C ASN A 228 -9.64 16.13 -16.09
N VAL A 229 -8.41 16.06 -15.59
CA VAL A 229 -8.05 15.43 -14.31
C VAL A 229 -7.99 16.52 -13.24
N THR A 230 -9.15 16.78 -12.63
CA THR A 230 -9.28 17.60 -11.40
C THR A 230 -9.74 16.69 -10.26
N ASP A 231 -10.51 17.19 -9.29
CA ASP A 231 -11.15 16.35 -8.27
C ASP A 231 -12.17 15.37 -8.86
N VAL A 232 -12.68 15.66 -10.06
CA VAL A 232 -13.58 14.79 -10.81
C VAL A 232 -13.02 14.60 -12.21
N ILE A 233 -12.72 13.35 -12.56
CA ILE A 233 -12.24 13.02 -13.90
C ILE A 233 -13.40 13.13 -14.88
N THR A 234 -13.27 14.02 -15.86
CA THR A 234 -14.30 14.26 -16.87
C THR A 234 -13.79 14.00 -18.27
N TRP A 235 -14.59 13.27 -19.04
CA TRP A 235 -14.30 12.99 -20.45
C TRP A 235 -14.37 14.27 -21.27
N THR A 236 -13.42 14.44 -22.19
CA THR A 236 -13.47 15.50 -23.18
C THR A 236 -13.68 14.90 -24.57
N ASP A 237 -14.36 15.64 -25.46
CA ASP A 237 -14.52 15.24 -26.87
C ASP A 237 -13.24 15.44 -27.71
N VAL A 238 -12.10 15.75 -27.07
CA VAL A 238 -10.82 15.99 -27.75
C VAL A 238 -10.06 14.68 -27.86
N ARG A 239 -9.79 14.24 -29.09
CA ARG A 239 -9.04 13.02 -29.37
C ARG A 239 -7.54 13.21 -29.10
N LYS A 240 -6.91 12.25 -28.42
CA LYS A 240 -5.47 12.22 -28.18
C LYS A 240 -4.69 11.84 -29.45
N SER A 241 -3.41 12.23 -29.49
CA SER A 241 -2.44 11.66 -30.43
C SER A 241 -2.26 10.15 -30.16
N PRO A 242 -1.80 9.36 -31.15
CA PRO A 242 -1.38 7.99 -30.90
C PRO A 242 -0.31 7.91 -29.80
N PRO A 243 -0.28 6.83 -28.99
CA PRO A 243 0.69 6.68 -27.92
C PRO A 243 2.12 6.64 -28.52
N PRO A 244 3.10 7.30 -27.88
CA PRO A 244 4.46 7.44 -28.41
C PRO A 244 5.33 6.20 -28.16
N ILE A 245 4.80 5.01 -28.46
CA ILE A 245 5.44 3.71 -28.26
C ILE A 245 5.31 2.83 -29.50
N SER A 246 6.19 1.83 -29.60
CA SER A 246 6.27 0.91 -30.74
C SER A 246 5.28 -0.27 -30.71
N VAL A 247 4.45 -0.38 -29.68
CA VAL A 247 3.50 -1.50 -29.48
C VAL A 247 2.06 -1.02 -29.29
N PRO A 248 1.04 -1.87 -29.51
CA PRO A 248 -0.33 -1.55 -29.13
C PRO A 248 -0.49 -1.29 -27.64
N MET A 249 -1.56 -0.59 -27.26
CA MET A 249 -2.02 -0.52 -25.88
C MET A 249 -2.61 -1.86 -25.44
N PHE A 250 -2.34 -2.26 -24.21
CA PHE A 250 -2.88 -3.47 -23.56
C PHE A 250 -3.66 -3.09 -22.32
N GLN A 251 -4.60 -3.93 -21.91
CA GLN A 251 -5.37 -3.75 -20.68
C GLN A 251 -4.89 -4.69 -19.58
N GLY A 252 -5.09 -4.27 -18.34
CA GLY A 252 -4.89 -5.11 -17.17
C GLY A 252 -5.55 -4.47 -15.95
N ASN A 253 -4.89 -4.58 -14.81
CA ASN A 253 -5.29 -3.97 -13.56
C ASN A 253 -4.10 -3.22 -12.91
N ALA A 254 -4.38 -2.51 -11.82
CA ALA A 254 -3.37 -1.72 -11.11
C ALA A 254 -2.26 -2.55 -10.45
N TYR A 255 -2.45 -3.86 -10.24
CA TYR A 255 -1.58 -4.68 -9.40
C TYR A 255 -0.47 -5.38 -10.19
N VAL A 256 0.77 -5.20 -9.74
CA VAL A 256 1.95 -5.68 -10.46
C VAL A 256 2.94 -6.40 -9.56
N VAL A 257 3.66 -7.37 -10.13
CA VAL A 257 4.90 -7.93 -9.60
C VAL A 257 6.01 -7.65 -10.60
N VAL A 258 6.87 -6.68 -10.30
CA VAL A 258 7.89 -6.19 -11.25
C VAL A 258 9.29 -6.27 -10.69
N SER A 259 10.25 -6.61 -11.55
CA SER A 259 11.65 -6.67 -11.17
C SER A 259 12.23 -5.28 -10.91
N ARG A 260 13.33 -5.21 -10.14
CA ARG A 260 14.08 -3.95 -9.97
C ARG A 260 14.59 -3.38 -11.30
N ALA A 261 14.90 -4.25 -12.27
CA ALA A 261 15.33 -3.83 -13.60
C ALA A 261 14.19 -3.15 -14.37
N PHE A 262 12.97 -3.67 -14.28
CA PHE A 262 11.77 -3.03 -14.84
C PHE A 262 11.59 -1.63 -14.25
N VAL A 263 11.59 -1.53 -12.91
CA VAL A 263 11.39 -0.24 -12.21
C VAL A 263 12.44 0.79 -12.61
N LYS A 264 13.72 0.38 -12.64
CA LYS A 264 14.81 1.25 -13.09
C LYS A 264 14.60 1.73 -14.52
N HIS A 265 14.23 0.83 -15.42
CA HIS A 265 13.98 1.19 -16.82
C HIS A 265 12.80 2.14 -16.99
N VAL A 266 11.70 1.94 -16.22
CA VAL A 266 10.57 2.88 -16.21
C VAL A 266 11.00 4.29 -15.84
N MET A 267 11.91 4.44 -14.88
CA MET A 267 12.39 5.76 -14.42
C MET A 267 13.40 6.44 -15.35
N GLU A 268 14.17 5.68 -16.12
CA GLU A 268 15.32 6.21 -16.86
C GLU A 268 15.10 6.25 -18.39
N ASP A 269 14.25 5.38 -18.94
CA ASP A 269 14.12 5.23 -20.39
C ASP A 269 13.31 6.37 -21.03
N SER A 270 13.86 6.98 -22.07
CA SER A 270 13.25 8.15 -22.71
C SER A 270 11.97 7.86 -23.51
N GLU A 271 11.77 6.63 -24.02
CA GLU A 271 10.51 6.23 -24.67
C GLU A 271 9.43 6.05 -23.59
N VAL A 272 9.77 5.37 -22.49
CA VAL A 272 8.85 5.15 -21.37
C VAL A 272 8.45 6.48 -20.72
N GLN A 273 9.39 7.40 -20.49
CA GLN A 273 9.07 8.71 -19.92
C GLN A 273 8.13 9.54 -20.81
N LYS A 274 8.28 9.48 -22.14
CA LYS A 274 7.33 10.11 -23.08
C LYS A 274 5.96 9.45 -23.03
N PHE A 275 5.91 8.13 -22.85
CA PHE A 275 4.66 7.40 -22.70
C PHE A 275 3.95 7.74 -21.39
N LEU A 276 4.67 7.81 -20.27
CA LEU A 276 4.14 8.24 -18.98
C LEU A 276 3.56 9.67 -19.06
N GLU A 277 4.26 10.59 -19.73
CA GLU A 277 3.73 11.94 -19.96
C GLU A 277 2.46 11.92 -20.80
N TRP A 278 2.42 11.08 -21.84
CA TRP A 278 1.22 10.90 -22.66
C TRP A 278 0.05 10.29 -21.88
N GLU A 279 0.30 9.50 -20.84
CA GLU A 279 -0.73 8.84 -20.02
C GLU A 279 -1.42 9.76 -18.99
N LYS A 280 -0.85 10.93 -18.68
CA LYS A 280 -1.33 11.78 -17.56
C LYS A 280 -2.78 12.23 -17.63
N ASP A 281 -3.33 12.36 -18.83
CA ASP A 281 -4.70 12.82 -19.07
C ASP A 281 -5.57 11.72 -19.72
N THR A 282 -5.30 10.46 -19.38
CA THR A 282 -6.18 9.31 -19.68
C THR A 282 -7.06 8.94 -18.49
N TYR A 283 -8.05 8.09 -18.72
CA TYR A 283 -8.94 7.58 -17.67
C TYR A 283 -8.46 6.22 -17.14
N SER A 284 -8.30 6.11 -15.82
CA SER A 284 -7.76 4.91 -15.15
C SER A 284 -6.48 4.40 -15.81
N PRO A 285 -5.41 5.23 -15.88
CA PRO A 285 -4.13 4.85 -16.48
C PRO A 285 -3.54 3.59 -15.86
N ASP A 286 -3.75 3.36 -14.57
CA ASP A 286 -3.34 2.17 -13.83
C ASP A 286 -3.88 0.84 -14.44
N GLU A 287 -5.02 0.86 -15.13
CA GLU A 287 -5.60 -0.32 -15.81
C GLU A 287 -5.02 -0.60 -17.22
N HIS A 288 -4.08 0.19 -17.72
CA HIS A 288 -3.49 -0.05 -19.05
C HIS A 288 -2.01 0.35 -19.18
N LEU A 289 -1.50 1.23 -18.33
CA LEU A 289 -0.10 1.64 -18.27
C LEU A 289 0.83 0.44 -18.05
N TRP A 290 0.67 -0.27 -16.94
CA TRP A 290 1.55 -1.38 -16.58
C TRP A 290 1.45 -2.54 -17.57
N ALA A 291 0.21 -2.88 -17.93
CA ALA A 291 -0.08 -3.90 -18.93
C ALA A 291 0.59 -3.61 -20.27
N THR A 292 0.65 -2.35 -20.69
CA THR A 292 1.29 -1.92 -21.93
C THR A 292 2.81 -1.95 -21.82
N LEU A 293 3.39 -1.42 -20.74
CA LEU A 293 4.84 -1.46 -20.49
C LEU A 293 5.38 -2.89 -20.48
N GLN A 294 4.62 -3.85 -19.94
CA GLN A 294 4.96 -5.26 -19.93
C GLN A 294 5.08 -5.90 -21.33
N ARG A 295 4.64 -5.21 -22.39
CA ARG A 295 4.65 -5.70 -23.78
C ARG A 295 5.65 -4.99 -24.69
N ILE A 296 6.39 -4.00 -24.17
CA ILE A 296 7.43 -3.29 -24.92
C ILE A 296 8.73 -4.12 -24.90
N PRO A 297 9.30 -4.50 -26.06
CA PRO A 297 10.47 -5.38 -26.10
C PRO A 297 11.73 -4.87 -25.38
N SER A 298 11.93 -3.55 -25.30
CA SER A 298 13.05 -2.93 -24.59
C SER A 298 12.92 -3.00 -23.07
N VAL A 299 11.70 -3.18 -22.55
CA VAL A 299 11.42 -3.18 -21.12
C VAL A 299 11.90 -4.49 -20.48
N PRO A 300 12.72 -4.46 -19.40
CA PRO A 300 13.19 -5.66 -18.73
C PRO A 300 12.07 -6.53 -18.15
N GLY A 301 12.12 -7.84 -18.43
CA GLY A 301 11.13 -8.80 -17.96
C GLY A 301 9.80 -8.78 -18.70
N SER A 302 9.71 -8.02 -19.81
CA SER A 302 8.56 -7.96 -20.71
C SER A 302 8.30 -9.30 -21.42
N VAL A 303 7.10 -9.41 -21.98
CA VAL A 303 6.69 -10.52 -22.86
C VAL A 303 6.27 -9.97 -24.23
N PRO A 304 6.37 -10.75 -25.33
CA PRO A 304 6.01 -10.26 -26.65
C PRO A 304 4.56 -9.75 -26.75
N ALA A 305 4.33 -8.74 -27.58
CA ALA A 305 3.02 -8.15 -27.84
C ALA A 305 1.98 -9.09 -28.50
N HIS A 306 2.38 -10.29 -28.94
CA HIS A 306 1.45 -11.24 -29.54
C HIS A 306 0.47 -11.78 -28.48
N ILE A 307 -0.82 -11.91 -28.84
CA ILE A 307 -1.92 -12.41 -27.99
C ILE A 307 -1.67 -13.77 -27.30
N LYS A 308 -0.64 -14.51 -27.72
CA LYS A 308 -0.25 -15.80 -27.12
C LYS A 308 0.43 -15.63 -25.76
N TYR A 309 0.88 -14.41 -25.48
CA TYR A 309 1.51 -14.03 -24.22
C TYR A 309 0.56 -13.22 -23.34
N ASP A 310 -0.73 -13.21 -23.67
CA ASP A 310 -1.73 -12.60 -22.80
C ASP A 310 -1.78 -13.36 -21.48
N GLU A 311 -1.77 -12.61 -20.40
CA GLU A 311 -1.81 -13.10 -19.04
C GLU A 311 -3.01 -12.44 -18.35
N SER A 312 -4.04 -13.24 -18.04
CA SER A 312 -5.22 -12.76 -17.30
C SER A 312 -4.91 -12.51 -15.82
N ASP A 313 -5.86 -11.94 -15.08
CA ASP A 313 -5.79 -11.79 -13.62
C ASP A 313 -5.61 -13.14 -12.89
N MET A 314 -6.31 -14.19 -13.34
CA MET A 314 -6.18 -15.55 -12.80
C MET A 314 -4.86 -16.21 -13.23
N ASN A 315 -4.36 -15.84 -14.42
CA ASN A 315 -2.98 -15.88 -14.96
C ASN A 315 -1.87 -15.48 -13.99
N ALA A 316 -1.84 -14.18 -13.71
CA ALA A 316 -0.77 -13.51 -13.00
C ALA A 316 -0.76 -13.90 -11.52
N ILE A 317 0.41 -13.79 -10.88
CA ILE A 317 0.54 -14.09 -9.45
C ILE A 317 0.28 -12.87 -8.55
N ALA A 318 0.08 -11.68 -9.12
CA ALA A 318 0.03 -10.43 -8.37
C ALA A 318 -1.12 -10.38 -7.36
N ARG A 319 -2.37 -10.47 -7.83
CA ARG A 319 -3.57 -10.33 -7.02
C ARG A 319 -4.66 -11.27 -7.51
N VAL A 320 -5.34 -11.96 -6.60
CA VAL A 320 -6.63 -12.59 -6.91
C VAL A 320 -7.76 -11.68 -6.48
N VAL A 321 -8.73 -11.49 -7.37
CA VAL A 321 -9.89 -10.63 -7.18
C VAL A 321 -11.13 -11.37 -7.67
N LYS A 322 -12.22 -11.32 -6.91
CA LYS A 322 -13.53 -11.78 -7.40
C LYS A 322 -14.36 -10.57 -7.85
N TRP A 323 -14.53 -10.42 -9.15
CA TRP A 323 -15.46 -9.50 -9.81
C TRP A 323 -16.88 -10.05 -9.85
N GLY A 324 -17.85 -9.20 -9.56
CA GLY A 324 -19.27 -9.52 -9.63
C GLY A 324 -19.72 -9.79 -11.07
N GLY A 325 -20.55 -10.81 -11.26
CA GLY A 325 -21.01 -11.24 -12.57
C GLY A 325 -20.08 -12.21 -13.29
N LEU A 326 -18.92 -12.52 -12.70
CA LEU A 326 -18.05 -13.62 -13.10
C LEU A 326 -18.06 -14.78 -12.08
N ASP A 327 -18.67 -14.55 -10.91
CA ASP A 327 -18.91 -15.57 -9.90
C ASP A 327 -20.19 -16.37 -10.19
N GLY A 328 -20.20 -17.64 -9.78
CA GLY A 328 -21.33 -18.53 -10.01
C GLY A 328 -20.94 -19.99 -9.95
N ASP A 329 -21.73 -20.86 -10.59
CA ASP A 329 -21.38 -22.27 -10.71
C ASP A 329 -20.23 -22.45 -11.70
N VAL A 330 -19.04 -22.78 -11.17
CA VAL A 330 -17.83 -23.04 -11.96
C VAL A 330 -18.05 -24.16 -12.98
N ARG A 331 -18.92 -25.14 -12.67
CA ARG A 331 -19.26 -26.22 -13.61
C ARG A 331 -20.06 -25.73 -14.81
N ASN A 332 -20.70 -24.57 -14.68
CA ASN A 332 -21.46 -23.91 -15.74
C ASN A 332 -20.70 -22.71 -16.34
N GLY A 333 -19.38 -22.64 -16.14
CA GLY A 333 -18.52 -21.67 -16.81
C GLY A 333 -18.24 -20.38 -16.04
N ALA A 334 -18.64 -20.27 -14.77
CA ALA A 334 -18.18 -19.18 -13.91
C ALA A 334 -16.66 -19.29 -13.64
N ALA A 335 -16.00 -18.16 -13.45
CA ALA A 335 -14.55 -18.13 -13.19
C ALA A 335 -14.21 -18.67 -11.78
N TYR A 336 -15.12 -18.47 -10.82
CA TYR A 336 -14.98 -18.88 -9.44
C TYR A 336 -16.34 -18.98 -8.74
N ASP A 337 -16.34 -19.66 -7.59
CA ASP A 337 -17.54 -19.81 -6.76
C ASP A 337 -18.08 -18.44 -6.31
N PRO A 338 -19.38 -18.35 -5.96
CA PRO A 338 -20.00 -17.13 -5.45
C PRO A 338 -19.21 -16.46 -4.31
N CYS A 339 -19.22 -15.13 -4.28
CA CYS A 339 -18.68 -14.37 -3.15
C CYS A 339 -19.47 -14.71 -1.87
N THR A 340 -18.78 -15.02 -0.77
CA THR A 340 -19.45 -15.35 0.50
C THR A 340 -19.61 -14.15 1.43
N GLY A 341 -18.90 -13.05 1.17
CA GLY A 341 -19.09 -11.76 1.84
C GLY A 341 -20.08 -10.86 1.08
N THR A 342 -19.62 -9.70 0.62
CA THR A 342 -20.47 -8.73 -0.10
C THR A 342 -19.75 -8.06 -1.26
N PHE A 343 -20.48 -7.57 -2.26
CA PHE A 343 -19.91 -6.79 -3.35
C PHE A 343 -19.92 -5.29 -3.02
N ARG A 344 -18.76 -4.63 -3.14
CA ARG A 344 -18.65 -3.17 -3.12
C ARG A 344 -18.03 -2.70 -4.43
N ARG A 345 -18.73 -1.85 -5.19
CA ARG A 345 -18.27 -1.36 -6.52
C ARG A 345 -17.86 -2.49 -7.49
N GLY A 346 -18.62 -3.60 -7.50
CA GLY A 346 -18.36 -4.74 -8.39
C GLY A 346 -17.21 -5.67 -7.98
N VAL A 347 -16.54 -5.42 -6.86
CA VAL A 347 -15.49 -6.31 -6.31
C VAL A 347 -15.99 -6.95 -5.01
N CYS A 348 -15.81 -8.26 -4.88
CA CYS A 348 -16.10 -9.04 -3.68
C CYS A 348 -15.20 -8.61 -2.53
N VAL A 349 -15.83 -8.20 -1.43
CA VAL A 349 -15.23 -8.19 -0.10
C VAL A 349 -15.39 -9.60 0.45
N TYR A 350 -14.27 -10.31 0.61
CA TYR A 350 -14.27 -11.72 0.97
C TYR A 350 -14.87 -11.97 2.36
N GLY A 351 -15.65 -13.05 2.46
CA GLY A 351 -16.10 -13.60 3.73
C GLY A 351 -15.29 -14.84 4.13
N ALA A 352 -15.51 -15.35 5.34
CA ALA A 352 -14.81 -16.53 5.86
C ALA A 352 -15.01 -17.78 4.98
N GLY A 353 -16.13 -17.86 4.24
CA GLY A 353 -16.42 -18.95 3.31
C GLY A 353 -15.51 -18.98 2.08
N ASP A 354 -14.89 -17.85 1.72
CA ASP A 354 -13.98 -17.76 0.57
C ASP A 354 -12.57 -18.28 0.88
N LEU A 355 -12.21 -18.43 2.16
CA LEU A 355 -10.83 -18.70 2.59
C LEU A 355 -10.23 -19.99 2.02
N GLN A 356 -11.01 -21.08 1.98
CA GLN A 356 -10.51 -22.34 1.42
C GLN A 356 -10.19 -22.21 -0.07
N TRP A 357 -10.99 -21.45 -0.82
CA TRP A 357 -10.75 -21.19 -2.22
C TRP A 357 -9.52 -20.28 -2.38
N LEU A 358 -9.43 -19.20 -1.60
CA LEU A 358 -8.30 -18.26 -1.61
C LEU A 358 -6.95 -18.93 -1.34
N LEU A 359 -6.87 -19.79 -0.32
CA LEU A 359 -5.63 -20.49 0.06
C LEU A 359 -5.13 -21.45 -1.02
N ARG A 360 -6.00 -21.91 -1.95
CA ARG A 360 -5.63 -22.74 -3.09
C ARG A 360 -5.15 -21.95 -4.31
N GLN A 361 -5.33 -20.64 -4.33
CA GLN A 361 -4.91 -19.80 -5.45
C GLN A 361 -3.39 -19.66 -5.48
N ARG A 362 -2.81 -19.43 -6.66
CA ARG A 362 -1.35 -19.23 -6.81
C ARG A 362 -0.89 -17.81 -6.45
N GLN A 363 -1.81 -16.86 -6.47
CA GLN A 363 -1.56 -15.46 -6.24
C GLN A 363 -0.97 -15.23 -4.85
N LEU A 364 -0.20 -14.15 -4.74
CA LEU A 364 0.50 -13.76 -3.52
C LEU A 364 -0.44 -13.06 -2.54
N PHE A 365 -1.33 -12.24 -3.07
CA PHE A 365 -2.30 -11.45 -2.33
C PHE A 365 -3.71 -11.58 -2.91
N ALA A 366 -4.70 -11.21 -2.11
CA ALA A 366 -6.09 -11.14 -2.53
C ALA A 366 -6.69 -9.76 -2.23
N ASN A 367 -7.60 -9.30 -3.10
CA ASN A 367 -8.38 -8.08 -2.92
C ASN A 367 -9.89 -8.39 -3.04
N LYS A 368 -10.75 -8.01 -2.09
CA LYS A 368 -10.51 -7.14 -0.91
C LYS A 368 -10.99 -7.75 0.40
N PHE A 369 -10.42 -7.25 1.48
CA PHE A 369 -10.84 -7.52 2.85
C PHE A 369 -11.29 -6.23 3.53
N ASP A 370 -12.27 -6.37 4.42
CA ASP A 370 -12.80 -5.27 5.21
C ASP A 370 -13.27 -5.84 6.56
N PRO A 371 -12.70 -5.41 7.70
CA PRO A 371 -13.09 -5.91 9.01
C PRO A 371 -14.56 -5.60 9.35
N GLU A 372 -15.16 -4.58 8.74
CA GLU A 372 -16.59 -4.28 8.93
C GLU A 372 -17.50 -5.26 8.19
N VAL A 373 -17.00 -5.95 7.17
CA VAL A 373 -17.74 -6.99 6.45
C VAL A 373 -17.54 -8.35 7.10
N ASP A 374 -16.29 -8.75 7.31
CA ASP A 374 -15.97 -10.04 7.91
C ASP A 374 -14.54 -10.05 8.51
N ASP A 375 -14.41 -9.59 9.75
CA ASP A 375 -13.18 -9.67 10.55
C ASP A 375 -12.75 -11.13 10.84
N VAL A 376 -13.68 -12.10 10.84
CA VAL A 376 -13.33 -13.52 11.02
C VAL A 376 -12.52 -14.02 9.84
N ALA A 377 -12.85 -13.60 8.61
CA ALA A 377 -12.08 -13.93 7.42
C ALA A 377 -10.60 -13.52 7.56
N ILE A 378 -10.36 -12.28 8.01
CA ILE A 378 -9.01 -11.72 8.20
C ILE A 378 -8.25 -12.48 9.29
N ARG A 379 -8.85 -12.64 10.47
CA ARG A 379 -8.21 -13.33 11.61
C ARG A 379 -7.90 -14.80 11.33
N CYS A 380 -8.79 -15.50 10.63
CA CYS A 380 -8.55 -16.89 10.23
C CYS A 380 -7.41 -16.98 9.22
N LEU A 381 -7.37 -16.10 8.22
CA LEU A 381 -6.29 -16.06 7.23
C LEU A 381 -4.93 -15.74 7.88
N GLU A 382 -4.90 -14.75 8.78
CA GLU A 382 -3.71 -14.43 9.58
C GLU A 382 -3.23 -15.64 10.39
N SER A 383 -4.16 -16.31 11.10
CA SER A 383 -3.86 -17.48 11.92
C SER A 383 -3.27 -18.63 11.10
N VAL A 384 -3.85 -18.91 9.92
CA VAL A 384 -3.36 -19.94 9.00
C VAL A 384 -1.96 -19.60 8.50
N LEU A 385 -1.73 -18.37 8.03
CA LEU A 385 -0.42 -17.96 7.52
C LEU A 385 0.65 -17.97 8.61
N ARG A 386 0.31 -17.51 9.81
CA ARG A 386 1.19 -17.57 10.98
C ARG A 386 1.54 -19.02 11.32
N PHE A 387 0.56 -19.91 11.39
CA PHE A 387 0.79 -21.34 11.64
C PHE A 387 1.73 -21.96 10.60
N ARG A 388 1.47 -21.74 9.29
CA ARG A 388 2.29 -22.25 8.20
C ARG A 388 3.72 -21.70 8.22
N SER A 389 3.90 -20.43 8.62
CA SER A 389 5.23 -19.83 8.75
C SER A 389 6.08 -20.44 9.87
N ILE A 390 5.44 -20.96 10.94
CA ILE A 390 6.13 -21.51 12.11
C ILE A 390 6.34 -23.02 12.00
N PHE A 391 5.33 -23.77 11.55
CA PHE A 391 5.27 -25.24 11.69
C PHE A 391 5.46 -26.01 10.39
N HIS A 392 6.22 -25.44 9.45
CA HIS A 392 6.40 -25.94 8.08
C HIS A 392 7.02 -27.35 7.93
N GLY A 393 7.34 -28.04 9.04
CA GLY A 393 7.79 -29.43 9.09
C GLY A 393 6.73 -30.45 9.56
N SER A 394 5.53 -30.00 9.95
CA SER A 394 4.49 -30.84 10.57
C SER A 394 3.32 -31.19 9.64
N GLU A 395 3.35 -30.76 8.38
CA GLU A 395 2.26 -31.01 7.40
C GLU A 395 2.07 -32.51 7.08
N ASN A 396 3.00 -33.38 7.48
CA ASN A 396 2.85 -34.84 7.41
C ASN A 396 2.25 -35.49 8.68
N LEU A 397 1.88 -34.72 9.71
CA LEU A 397 1.48 -35.26 11.02
C LEU A 397 0.00 -35.01 11.39
N VAL A 398 -0.80 -34.39 10.52
CA VAL A 398 -2.23 -34.10 10.80
C VAL A 398 -3.17 -34.56 9.67
N MET A 399 -2.70 -35.39 8.73
CA MET A 399 -3.55 -36.08 7.76
C MET A 399 -3.44 -37.62 7.85
N THR A 400 -3.56 -38.15 9.06
CA THR A 400 -3.87 -39.57 9.30
C THR A 400 -5.09 -39.71 10.19
#